data_AF-A3Z1X4-F1
#
_entry.id   AF-A3Z1X4-F1
#
_cell.length_a   1.000
_cell.length_b   1.000
_cell.length_c   1.000
_cell.angle_alpha   90.00
_cell.angle_beta   90.00
_cell.angle_gamma   90.00
#
_symmetry.space_group_name_H-M   'P 1'
#
loop_
_entity.id
_entity.type
_entity.pdbx_description
1 polymer ?
#
loop_
_entity_poly.entity_id
_entity_poly.type
_entity_poly.pdbx_seq_one_letter_code
_entity_poly.pdbx_strand_id
1 'polypeptide(L)'
;MPDDLLIPVDADSPVESAELLAASGLAHEELVELVEFGVFETREGATGWSFQTRVVHQARRAVKLRDTFGLNPPGMALALTYLEKIEALEQRLRELECLLPR
;
A
#
# COMPACT_ATOMS: atom_id res chain seq x y z
N MET A 1 20.60 16.87 16.75
CA MET A 1 20.08 16.21 15.54
C MET A 1 18.58 16.19 15.70
N PRO A 2 17.83 16.94 14.89
CA PRO A 2 16.40 17.02 15.08
C PRO A 2 15.82 15.65 14.76
N ASP A 3 15.03 15.16 15.71
CA ASP A 3 14.14 14.04 15.55
C ASP A 3 13.43 14.16 14.20
N ASP A 4 13.63 13.17 13.34
CA ASP A 4 12.71 12.86 12.26
C ASP A 4 11.34 12.69 12.91
N LEU A 5 10.55 13.75 12.83
CA LEU A 5 9.13 13.76 13.10
C LEU A 5 8.51 12.71 12.18
N LEU A 6 8.47 11.46 12.65
CA LEU A 6 7.46 10.49 12.30
C LEU A 6 6.15 11.15 12.66
N ILE A 7 5.60 11.90 11.69
CA ILE A 7 4.23 12.39 11.74
C ILE A 7 3.39 11.16 12.10
N PRO A 8 2.70 11.17 13.25
CA PRO A 8 1.70 10.16 13.51
C PRO A 8 0.62 10.45 12.48
N VAL A 9 0.65 9.72 11.36
CA VAL A 9 -0.45 9.72 10.41
C VAL A 9 -1.66 9.26 11.22
N ASP A 10 -2.54 10.22 11.54
CA ASP A 10 -3.85 9.95 12.09
C ASP A 10 -4.45 8.81 11.27
N ALA A 11 -4.85 7.73 11.95
CA ALA A 11 -5.11 6.43 11.34
C ALA A 11 -6.27 6.43 10.32
N ASP A 12 -6.89 7.58 10.06
CA ASP A 12 -8.02 7.75 9.14
C ASP A 12 -7.97 9.05 8.32
N SER A 13 -6.86 9.80 8.35
CA SER A 13 -6.75 11.04 7.55
C SER A 13 -6.30 10.74 6.12
N PRO A 14 -6.94 11.32 5.09
CA PRO A 14 -6.53 11.11 3.71
C PRO A 14 -5.13 11.70 3.46
N VAL A 15 -4.32 10.95 2.71
CA VAL A 15 -2.94 11.29 2.33
C VAL A 15 -2.94 11.76 0.88
N GLU A 16 -2.41 12.95 0.61
CA GLU A 16 -2.29 13.47 -0.76
C GLU A 16 -1.15 12.75 -1.51
N SER A 17 -1.20 12.72 -2.85
CA SER A 17 -0.22 12.01 -3.69
C SER A 17 1.24 12.37 -3.40
N ALA A 18 1.53 13.66 -3.14
CA ALA A 18 2.88 14.11 -2.83
C ALA A 18 3.40 13.53 -1.51
N GLU A 19 2.56 13.46 -0.49
CA GLU A 19 2.89 12.87 0.80
C GLU A 19 3.06 11.35 0.68
N LEU A 20 2.20 10.69 -0.10
CA LEU A 20 2.32 9.26 -0.38
C LEU A 20 3.67 8.93 -1.05
N LEU A 21 4.08 9.70 -2.07
CA LEU A 21 5.35 9.53 -2.77
C LEU A 21 6.54 9.70 -1.80
N ALA A 22 6.52 10.77 -1.00
CA ALA A 22 7.56 11.04 -0.01
C ALA A 22 7.64 9.95 1.07
N ALA A 23 6.50 9.45 1.56
CA ALA A 23 6.43 8.48 2.64
C ALA A 23 6.72 7.03 2.20
N SER A 24 6.62 6.73 0.90
CA SER A 24 6.80 5.38 0.35
C SER A 24 8.09 5.18 -0.44
N GLY A 25 8.64 6.24 -1.06
CA GLY A 25 9.77 6.13 -1.99
C GLY A 25 9.38 5.60 -3.38
N LEU A 26 8.07 5.59 -3.69
CA LEU A 26 7.55 5.25 -5.00
C LEU A 26 7.78 6.42 -5.97
N ALA A 27 8.08 6.14 -7.24
CA ALA A 27 8.13 7.16 -8.27
C ALA A 27 6.71 7.57 -8.73
N HIS A 28 6.57 8.79 -9.24
CA HIS A 28 5.27 9.28 -9.69
C HIS A 28 4.68 8.44 -10.83
N GLU A 29 5.50 8.02 -11.79
CA GLU A 29 5.08 7.18 -12.91
C GLU A 29 4.55 5.82 -12.44
N GLU A 30 5.24 5.19 -11.48
CA GLU A 30 4.80 3.93 -10.86
C GLU A 30 3.49 4.11 -10.09
N LEU A 31 3.31 5.26 -9.42
CA LEU A 31 2.05 5.58 -8.73
C LEU A 31 0.88 5.65 -9.71
N VAL A 32 1.06 6.36 -10.84
CA VAL A 32 0.04 6.47 -11.88
C VAL A 32 -0.34 5.09 -12.41
N GLU A 33 0.65 4.26 -12.77
CA GLU A 33 0.39 2.92 -13.26
C GLU A 33 -0.33 2.04 -12.23
N LEU A 34 0.08 2.07 -10.96
CA LEU A 34 -0.57 1.26 -9.89
C LEU A 34 -2.01 1.70 -9.60
N VAL A 35 -2.32 2.99 -9.79
CA VAL A 35 -3.69 3.51 -9.75
C VAL A 35 -4.49 3.04 -10.97
N GLU A 36 -3.92 3.09 -12.18
CA GLU A 36 -4.56 2.60 -13.40
C GLU A 36 -4.84 1.09 -13.37
N PHE A 37 -3.96 0.30 -12.77
CA PHE A 37 -4.18 -1.12 -12.51
C PHE A 37 -5.21 -1.39 -11.41
N GLY A 38 -5.69 -0.35 -10.72
CA GLY A 38 -6.71 -0.44 -9.68
C GLY A 38 -6.21 -1.02 -8.36
N VAL A 39 -4.89 -1.10 -8.15
CA VAL A 39 -4.30 -1.62 -6.91
C VAL A 39 -4.36 -0.56 -5.82
N PHE A 40 -4.18 0.71 -6.19
CA PHE A 40 -4.36 1.84 -5.29
C PHE A 40 -5.68 2.53 -5.58
N GLU A 41 -6.61 2.44 -4.62
CA GLU A 41 -7.84 3.21 -4.65
C GLU A 41 -7.55 4.68 -4.30
N THR A 42 -8.09 5.59 -5.11
CA THR A 42 -7.91 7.04 -4.97
C THR A 42 -9.24 7.76 -4.94
N ARG A 43 -9.21 8.99 -4.42
CA ARG A 43 -10.30 9.96 -4.52
C ARG A 43 -9.74 11.28 -5.07
N GLU A 44 -10.61 12.13 -5.57
CA GLU A 44 -10.25 13.51 -5.86
C GLU A 44 -9.94 14.24 -4.54
N GLY A 45 -8.72 14.75 -4.42
CA GLY A 45 -8.21 15.55 -3.31
C GLY A 45 -8.11 17.03 -3.69
N ALA A 46 -7.59 17.85 -2.79
CA ALA A 46 -7.50 19.30 -3.01
C ALA A 46 -6.49 19.67 -4.12
N THR A 47 -5.48 18.84 -4.32
CA THR A 47 -4.37 19.10 -5.27
C THR A 47 -4.17 18.02 -6.32
N GLY A 48 -5.02 16.99 -6.34
CA GLY A 48 -4.89 15.84 -7.23
C GLY A 48 -5.55 14.61 -6.64
N TRP A 49 -4.80 13.52 -6.48
CA TRP A 49 -5.30 12.31 -5.83
C TRP A 49 -5.07 12.35 -4.32
N SER A 50 -6.10 11.96 -3.58
CA SER A 50 -6.03 11.61 -2.18
C SER A 50 -6.23 10.11 -1.98
N PHE A 51 -5.57 9.56 -0.98
CA PHE A 51 -5.50 8.14 -0.69
C PHE A 51 -5.82 7.89 0.77
N GLN A 52 -6.32 6.69 1.07
CA GLN A 52 -6.40 6.26 2.47
C GLN A 52 -5.01 5.86 2.97
N THR A 53 -4.78 5.98 4.28
CA THR A 53 -3.52 5.59 4.94
C THR A 53 -3.06 4.17 4.59
N ARG A 54 -3.99 3.22 4.36
CA ARG A 54 -3.66 1.85 3.92
C ARG A 54 -2.82 1.82 2.63
N VAL A 55 -3.02 2.78 1.73
CA VAL A 55 -2.28 2.86 0.46
C VAL A 55 -0.80 3.17 0.68
N VAL A 56 -0.45 3.90 1.75
CA VAL A 56 0.95 4.13 2.13
C VAL A 56 1.65 2.80 2.44
N HIS A 57 0.97 1.88 3.13
CA HIS A 57 1.50 0.56 3.42
C HIS A 57 1.65 -0.28 2.14
N GLN A 58 0.67 -0.25 1.25
CA GLN A 58 0.75 -0.96 -0.04
C GLN A 58 1.88 -0.38 -0.92
N ALA A 59 2.07 0.93 -0.97
CA ALA A 59 3.14 1.60 -1.72
C ALA A 59 4.53 1.22 -1.20
N ARG A 60 4.73 1.18 0.13
CA ARG A 60 5.98 0.69 0.73
C ARG A 60 6.26 -0.78 0.39
N ARG A 61 5.21 -1.62 0.35
CA ARG A 61 5.32 -3.01 -0.08
C ARG A 61 5.69 -3.10 -1.57
N ALA A 62 5.11 -2.25 -2.42
CA ALA A 62 5.42 -2.15 -3.85
C ALA A 62 6.91 -1.86 -4.06
N VAL A 63 7.42 -0.82 -3.40
CA VAL A 63 8.83 -0.42 -3.43
C VAL A 63 9.73 -1.57 -2.99
N LYS A 64 9.38 -2.24 -1.87
CA LYS A 64 10.15 -3.40 -1.40
C LYS A 64 10.13 -4.54 -2.44
N LEU A 65 9.00 -4.81 -3.08
CA LEU A 65 8.88 -5.84 -4.11
C LEU A 65 9.72 -5.51 -5.34
N ARG A 66 9.69 -4.26 -5.81
CA ARG A 66 10.57 -3.78 -6.88
C ARG A 66 12.04 -3.95 -6.51
N ASP A 67 12.45 -3.48 -5.34
CA ASP A 67 13.86 -3.47 -4.95
C ASP A 67 14.38 -4.88 -4.69
N THR A 68 13.53 -5.79 -4.18
CA THR A 68 13.93 -7.18 -3.85
C THR A 68 13.89 -8.10 -5.07
N PHE A 69 12.93 -7.91 -5.98
CA PHE A 69 12.65 -8.86 -7.07
C PHE A 69 12.82 -8.26 -8.47
N GLY A 70 13.16 -6.97 -8.59
CA GLY A 70 13.31 -6.28 -9.87
C GLY A 70 12.00 -6.15 -10.65
N LEU A 71 10.86 -6.09 -9.96
CA LEU A 71 9.54 -6.03 -10.62
C LEU A 71 9.29 -4.67 -11.26
N ASN A 72 8.73 -4.69 -12.46
CA ASN A 72 8.10 -3.53 -13.08
C ASN A 72 6.70 -3.27 -12.47
N PRO A 73 6.03 -2.15 -12.76
CA PRO A 73 4.74 -1.84 -12.14
C PRO A 73 3.62 -2.86 -12.38
N PRO A 74 3.46 -3.48 -13.58
CA PRO A 74 2.52 -4.60 -13.74
C PRO A 74 2.85 -5.79 -12.82
N GLY A 75 4.14 -6.10 -12.65
CA GLY A 75 4.61 -7.14 -11.73
C GLY A 75 4.34 -6.79 -10.27
N MET A 76 4.59 -5.54 -9.87
CA MET A 76 4.25 -5.03 -8.54
C MET A 76 2.75 -5.16 -8.26
N ALA A 77 1.91 -4.73 -9.20
CA ALA A 77 0.46 -4.80 -9.10
C ALA A 77 -0.03 -6.23 -8.87
N LEU A 78 0.48 -7.17 -9.69
CA LEU A 78 0.14 -8.58 -9.58
C LEU A 78 0.59 -9.18 -8.23
N ALA A 79 1.82 -8.90 -7.81
CA ALA A 79 2.38 -9.40 -6.56
C ALA A 79 1.61 -8.86 -5.34
N LEU A 80 1.33 -7.56 -5.28
CA LEU A 80 0.51 -6.95 -4.23
C LEU A 80 -0.86 -7.61 -4.15
N THR A 81 -1.55 -7.75 -5.28
CA THR A 81 -2.87 -8.36 -5.35
C THR A 81 -2.87 -9.79 -4.80
N TYR A 82 -1.87 -10.60 -5.14
CA TYR A 82 -1.80 -11.97 -4.65
C TYR A 82 -1.39 -12.06 -3.18
N LEU A 83 -0.50 -11.19 -2.71
CA LEU A 83 -0.15 -11.17 -1.28
C LEU A 83 -1.35 -10.78 -0.42
N GLU A 84 -2.18 -9.83 -0.86
CA GLU A 84 -3.43 -9.49 -0.16
C GLU A 84 -4.41 -10.65 -0.14
N LYS A 85 -4.52 -11.39 -1.26
CA LYS A 85 -5.35 -12.62 -1.31
C LYS A 85 -4.82 -13.70 -0.36
N ILE A 86 -3.51 -13.89 -0.27
CA ILE A 86 -2.88 -14.83 0.66
C ILE A 86 -3.17 -14.40 2.11
N GLU A 87 -2.95 -13.13 2.45
CA GLU A 87 -3.22 -12.59 3.79
C GLU A 87 -4.69 -12.79 4.19
N ALA A 88 -5.63 -12.55 3.27
CA ALA A 88 -7.06 -12.78 3.51
C ALA A 88 -7.39 -14.27 3.71
N LEU A 89 -6.78 -15.17 2.94
CA LEU A 89 -6.97 -16.61 3.08
C LEU A 89 -6.39 -17.14 4.39
N GLU A 90 -5.19 -16.72 4.75
CA GLU A 90 -4.55 -17.07 6.02
C GLU A 90 -5.37 -16.56 7.21
N GLN A 91 -5.93 -15.34 7.11
CA GLN A 91 -6.80 -14.80 8.15
C GLN A 91 -8.05 -15.66 8.33
N ARG A 92 -8.70 -16.06 7.23
CA ARG A 92 -9.84 -16.96 7.28
C ARG A 92 -9.49 -18.33 7.86
N LEU A 93 -8.31 -18.87 7.55
CA LEU A 93 -7.84 -20.12 8.14
C LEU A 93 -7.66 -20.00 9.65
N ARG A 94 -6.99 -18.93 10.13
CA ARG A 94 -6.83 -18.67 11.57
C ARG A 94 -8.17 -18.56 12.29
N GLU A 95 -9.17 -17.92 11.68
CA GLU A 95 -10.52 -17.80 12.24
C GLU A 95 -11.20 -19.17 12.36
N LEU A 96 -11.07 -20.03 11.35
CA LEU A 96 -11.62 -21.39 11.39
C LEU A 96 -10.90 -22.28 12.42
N GLU A 97 -9.58 -22.19 12.51
CA GLU A 97 -8.78 -22.94 13.49
C GLU A 97 -9.14 -22.55 14.94
N CYS A 98 -9.45 -21.27 15.20
CA CYS A 98 -9.93 -20.82 16.50
C CYS A 98 -11.27 -21.44 16.91
N LEU A 99 -12.08 -21.92 15.96
CA LEU A 99 -13.38 -22.53 16.21
C LEU A 99 -13.31 -24.05 16.45
N LEU A 100 -12.15 -24.67 16.25
CA LEU A 100 -12.00 -26.11 16.47
C LEU A 100 -11.84 -26.39 17.98
N PRO A 101 -12.60 -27.35 18.54
CA PRO A 101 -12.38 -27.78 19.92
C PRO A 101 -11.00 -28.45 20.03
N ARG A 102 -10.28 -28.12 21.10
CA ARG A 102 -8.97 -28.71 21.42
C ARG A 102 -9.04 -30.21 21.68
#